data_AF-A0A9P5WSI8-F1
#
_entry.id   AF-A0A9P5WSI8-F1
#
_cell.length_a   1.000
_cell.length_b   1.000
_cell.length_c   1.000
_cell.angle_alpha   90.00
_cell.angle_beta   90.00
_cell.angle_gamma   90.00
#
_symmetry.space_group_name_H-M   'P 1'
#
loop_
_entity.id
_entity.type
_entity.pdbx_description
1 polymer ?
#
loop_
_entity_poly.entity_id
_entity_poly.type
_entity_poly.pdbx_seq_one_letter_code
_entity_poly.pdbx_strand_id
1 'polypeptide(L)'
;MELEQELRESQQEQVFEKFEAYDFENDATFQTGLKSIVSNNKTKSEKEQHDAIQNAKFFYFARFVQPFDYNQYKAWHAKKSTTSTSAGSAKTVNGPQSDVTTTEESQSSPSPDSSAPAADPSYPKSFQEICDLIAAGRPIPGIRQIPNNLAEGTPSEAKLAPKLKPWEQKKAAAAAASSTTTAEAAAPSESVQESA
;
A
#
# COMPACT_ATOMS: atom_id res chain seq x y z
N MET A 1 17.04 1.06 33.89
CA MET A 1 17.37 1.01 32.45
C MET A 1 17.28 -0.40 31.88
N GLU A 2 17.96 -1.42 32.43
CA GLU A 2 17.90 -2.80 31.90
C GLU A 2 16.51 -3.47 32.05
N LEU A 3 15.85 -3.30 33.21
CA LEU A 3 14.49 -3.81 33.45
C LEU A 3 13.40 -3.20 32.54
N GLU A 4 13.57 -1.95 32.11
CA GLU A 4 12.61 -1.29 31.20
C GLU A 4 12.80 -1.74 29.74
N GLN A 5 13.98 -2.25 29.41
CA GLN A 5 14.25 -2.83 28.10
C GLN A 5 13.62 -4.22 27.99
N GLU A 6 13.80 -5.07 29.01
CA GLU A 6 13.25 -6.43 29.04
C GLU A 6 11.71 -6.44 29.01
N LEU A 7 11.06 -5.50 29.71
CA LEU A 7 9.60 -5.35 29.65
C LEU A 7 9.10 -4.96 28.25
N ARG A 8 9.86 -4.13 27.52
CA ARG A 8 9.51 -3.75 26.14
C ARG A 8 9.69 -4.92 25.17
N GLU A 9 10.75 -5.69 25.34
CA GLU A 9 11.00 -6.90 24.54
C GLU A 9 9.87 -7.93 24.76
N SER A 10 9.54 -8.23 26.02
CA SER A 10 8.44 -9.16 26.35
C SER A 10 7.10 -8.71 25.76
N GLN A 11 6.78 -7.41 25.84
CA GLN A 11 5.56 -6.90 25.23
C GLN A 11 5.57 -7.04 23.71
N GLN A 12 6.70 -6.81 23.04
CA GLN A 12 6.81 -6.99 21.59
C GLN A 12 6.65 -8.45 21.17
N GLU A 13 7.22 -9.39 21.92
CA GLU A 13 7.05 -10.82 21.67
C GLU A 13 5.58 -11.23 21.74
N GLN A 14 4.81 -10.70 22.70
CA GLN A 14 3.36 -10.94 22.77
C GLN A 14 2.63 -10.40 21.53
N VAL A 15 3.06 -9.28 20.95
CA VAL A 15 2.48 -8.77 19.70
C VAL A 15 2.79 -9.70 18.53
N PHE A 16 4.01 -10.22 18.45
CA PHE A 16 4.42 -11.16 17.41
C PHE A 16 3.64 -12.47 17.51
N GLU A 17 3.41 -12.98 18.73
CA GLU A 17 2.56 -14.14 18.94
C GLU A 17 1.11 -13.89 18.54
N LYS A 18 0.57 -12.71 18.83
CA LYS A 18 -0.76 -12.31 18.35
C LYS A 18 -0.84 -12.22 16.83
N PHE A 19 0.22 -11.77 16.17
CA PHE A 19 0.30 -11.74 14.70
C PHE A 19 0.24 -13.15 14.11
N GLU A 20 0.98 -14.10 14.68
CA GLU A 20 0.96 -15.51 14.26
C GLU A 20 -0.39 -16.19 14.52
N ALA A 21 -1.03 -15.86 15.65
CA ALA A 21 -2.32 -16.43 16.03
C ALA A 21 -3.52 -15.77 15.32
N TYR A 22 -3.28 -14.72 14.54
CA TYR A 22 -4.36 -13.97 13.89
C TYR A 22 -4.94 -14.76 12.72
N ASP A 23 -6.27 -14.90 12.70
CA ASP A 23 -6.98 -15.62 11.66
C ASP A 23 -7.25 -14.73 10.44
N PHE A 24 -6.24 -14.63 9.58
CA PHE A 24 -6.34 -13.91 8.32
C PHE A 24 -7.31 -14.59 7.32
N GLU A 25 -7.61 -15.87 7.46
CA GLU A 25 -8.45 -16.60 6.50
C GLU A 25 -9.93 -16.27 6.68
N ASN A 26 -10.39 -16.09 7.92
CA ASN A 26 -11.78 -15.77 8.21
C ASN A 26 -12.07 -14.26 8.29
N ASP A 27 -11.07 -13.38 8.19
CA ASP A 27 -11.30 -11.93 8.11
C ASP A 27 -11.75 -11.51 6.69
N ALA A 28 -13.05 -11.22 6.56
CA ALA A 28 -13.66 -10.80 5.29
C ALA A 28 -13.05 -9.52 4.69
N THR A 29 -12.63 -8.57 5.52
CA THR A 29 -12.06 -7.30 5.06
C THR A 29 -10.66 -7.50 4.50
N PHE A 30 -9.83 -8.30 5.19
CA PHE A 30 -8.52 -8.69 4.71
C PHE A 30 -8.63 -9.51 3.42
N GLN A 31 -9.49 -10.53 3.39
CA GLN A 31 -9.70 -11.40 2.22
C GLN A 31 -10.16 -10.63 0.98
N THR A 32 -11.02 -9.61 1.16
CA THR A 32 -11.45 -8.75 0.07
C THR A 32 -10.27 -7.98 -0.54
N GLY A 33 -9.40 -7.41 0.30
CA GLY A 33 -8.18 -6.75 -0.16
C GLY A 33 -7.16 -7.72 -0.78
N LEU A 34 -7.02 -8.91 -0.18
CA LEU A 34 -6.08 -9.93 -0.63
C LEU A 34 -6.36 -10.39 -2.07
N LYS A 35 -7.64 -10.53 -2.46
CA LYS A 35 -8.02 -10.86 -3.85
C LYS A 35 -7.44 -9.88 -4.87
N SER A 36 -7.42 -8.58 -4.55
CA SER A 36 -6.83 -7.56 -5.43
C SER A 36 -5.31 -7.70 -5.51
N ILE A 37 -4.65 -7.94 -4.38
CA ILE A 37 -3.20 -8.12 -4.30
C ILE A 37 -2.77 -9.37 -5.10
N VAL A 38 -3.45 -10.49 -4.90
CA VAL A 38 -3.17 -11.75 -5.64
C VAL A 38 -3.42 -11.56 -7.14
N SER A 39 -4.51 -10.89 -7.52
CA SER A 39 -4.81 -10.63 -8.93
C SER A 39 -3.75 -9.76 -9.61
N ASN A 40 -3.27 -8.71 -8.95
CA ASN A 40 -2.23 -7.82 -9.48
C ASN A 40 -0.84 -8.46 -9.57
N ASN A 41 -0.57 -9.49 -8.76
CA ASN A 41 0.73 -10.19 -8.75
C ASN A 41 0.71 -11.54 -9.50
N LYS A 42 -0.40 -11.89 -10.17
CA LYS A 42 -0.56 -13.20 -10.85
C LYS A 42 0.50 -13.49 -11.93
N THR A 43 1.06 -12.45 -12.55
CA THR A 43 2.10 -12.58 -13.60
C THR A 43 3.52 -12.64 -13.04
N LYS A 44 3.70 -12.48 -11.73
CA LYS A 44 5.00 -12.47 -11.06
C LYS A 44 5.42 -13.87 -10.63
N SER A 45 6.69 -14.02 -10.24
CA SER A 45 7.20 -15.26 -9.66
C SER A 45 6.43 -15.67 -8.40
N GLU A 46 6.32 -16.97 -8.13
CA GLU A 46 5.68 -17.51 -6.92
C GLU A 46 6.25 -16.90 -5.63
N LYS A 47 7.58 -16.68 -5.60
CA LYS A 47 8.24 -16.03 -4.48
C LYS A 47 7.71 -14.60 -4.25
N GLU A 48 7.59 -13.83 -5.32
CA GLU A 48 7.09 -12.44 -5.23
C GLU A 48 5.61 -12.39 -4.85
N GLN A 49 4.82 -13.37 -5.30
CA GLN A 49 3.43 -13.51 -4.89
C GLN A 49 3.32 -13.82 -3.40
N HIS A 50 4.11 -14.79 -2.91
CA HIS A 50 4.17 -15.12 -1.49
C HIS A 50 4.61 -13.91 -0.65
N ASP A 51 5.67 -13.21 -1.06
CA ASP A 51 6.17 -12.02 -0.37
C ASP A 51 5.11 -10.90 -0.35
N ALA A 52 4.36 -10.71 -1.44
CA ALA A 52 3.26 -9.75 -1.48
C ALA A 52 2.15 -10.09 -0.49
N ILE A 53 1.80 -11.38 -0.34
CA ILE A 53 0.79 -11.85 0.63
C ILE A 53 1.30 -11.62 2.06
N GLN A 54 2.56 -11.95 2.36
CA GLN A 54 3.15 -11.74 3.69
C GLN A 54 3.19 -10.26 4.06
N ASN A 55 3.63 -9.40 3.13
CA ASN A 55 3.62 -7.96 3.32
C ASN A 55 2.20 -7.41 3.56
N ALA A 56 1.19 -7.96 2.88
CA ALA A 56 -0.21 -7.59 3.11
C ALA A 56 -0.68 -7.96 4.52
N LYS A 57 -0.38 -9.18 4.99
CA LYS A 57 -0.70 -9.63 6.36
C LYS A 57 -0.08 -8.68 7.40
N PHE A 58 1.21 -8.39 7.25
CA PHE A 58 1.92 -7.44 8.12
C PHE A 58 1.26 -6.06 8.11
N PHE A 59 1.06 -5.48 6.93
CA PHE A 59 0.51 -4.13 6.81
C PHE A 59 -0.90 -4.03 7.40
N TYR A 60 -1.74 -5.04 7.14
CA TYR A 60 -3.09 -5.09 7.68
C TYR A 60 -3.07 -5.15 9.22
N PHE A 61 -2.31 -6.08 9.79
CA PHE A 61 -2.22 -6.21 11.24
C PHE A 61 -1.66 -4.95 11.89
N ALA A 62 -0.58 -4.38 11.34
CA ALA A 62 0.03 -3.15 11.85
C ALA A 62 -0.91 -1.94 11.78
N ARG A 63 -1.80 -1.90 10.79
CA ARG A 63 -2.75 -0.80 10.59
C ARG A 63 -4.02 -0.92 11.43
N PHE A 64 -4.58 -2.12 11.56
CA PHE A 64 -5.94 -2.31 12.09
C PHE A 64 -5.98 -3.04 13.44
N VAL A 65 -4.95 -3.81 13.79
CA VAL A 65 -4.92 -4.60 15.03
C VAL A 65 -3.96 -3.98 16.03
N GLN A 66 -2.66 -3.97 15.72
CA GLN A 66 -1.64 -3.44 16.61
C GLN A 66 -0.36 -3.10 15.82
N PRO A 67 0.18 -1.87 15.96
CA PRO A 67 1.41 -1.50 15.29
C PRO A 67 2.60 -2.27 15.87
N PHE A 68 3.44 -2.84 15.00
CA PHE A 68 4.70 -3.45 15.38
C PHE A 68 5.73 -3.34 14.24
N ASP A 69 7.01 -3.55 14.57
CA ASP A 69 8.10 -3.47 13.61
C ASP A 69 8.35 -4.84 12.95
N TYR A 70 8.27 -4.88 11.62
CA TYR A 70 8.47 -6.10 10.84
C TYR A 70 9.91 -6.66 10.92
N ASN A 71 10.92 -5.79 10.99
CA ASN A 71 12.31 -6.21 11.10
C ASN A 71 12.59 -6.89 12.44
N GLN A 72 11.98 -6.37 13.51
CA GLN A 72 12.07 -7.00 14.83
C GLN A 72 11.37 -8.36 14.86
N TYR A 73 10.18 -8.47 14.25
CA TYR A 73 9.51 -9.76 14.09
C TYR A 73 10.37 -10.77 13.33
N LYS A 74 11.01 -10.38 12.21
CA LYS A 74 11.92 -11.27 11.46
C LYS A 74 13.09 -11.77 12.32
N ALA A 75 13.69 -10.90 13.13
CA ALA A 75 14.78 -11.26 14.02
C ALA A 75 14.32 -12.25 15.12
N TRP A 76 13.17 -11.97 15.72
CA TRP A 76 12.54 -12.86 16.70
C TRP A 76 12.17 -14.22 16.10
N HIS A 77 11.58 -14.23 14.90
CA HIS A 77 11.19 -15.45 14.20
C HIS A 77 12.41 -16.31 13.82
N ALA A 78 13.53 -15.68 13.40
CA ALA A 78 14.80 -16.37 13.17
C ALA A 78 15.36 -17.01 14.45
N LYS A 79 15.33 -16.29 15.59
CA LYS A 79 15.74 -16.80 16.90
C LYS A 79 14.86 -18.00 17.33
N LYS A 80 13.54 -17.91 17.12
CA LYS A 80 12.58 -18.98 17.43
C LYS A 80 12.85 -20.25 16.60
N SER A 81 13.11 -20.10 15.30
CA SER A 81 13.45 -21.23 14.42
C SER A 81 14.78 -21.92 14.78
N THR A 82 15.74 -21.18 15.33
CA THR A 82 17.03 -21.73 15.76
C THR A 82 16.92 -22.52 17.08
N THR A 83 16.01 -22.11 17.97
CA THR A 83 15.84 -22.72 19.29
C THR A 83 15.06 -24.05 19.23
N SER A 84 14.21 -24.24 18.22
CA SER A 84 13.46 -25.51 18.01
C SER A 84 14.23 -26.59 17.22
N THR A 85 15.46 -26.32 16.77
CA THR A 85 16.30 -27.29 16.04
C THR A 85 17.70 -27.37 16.66
N SER A 86 17.75 -27.68 17.96
CA SER A 86 18.98 -28.03 18.68
C SER A 86 18.95 -29.51 19.12
N ALA A 87 18.90 -30.40 18.13
CA ALA A 87 19.40 -31.77 18.23
C ALA A 87 19.92 -32.19 16.85
N GLY A 88 21.15 -31.76 16.52
CA GLY A 88 21.94 -32.28 15.40
C GLY A 88 21.86 -31.49 14.10
N SER A 89 22.77 -30.55 13.90
CA SER A 89 23.89 -30.76 12.96
C SER A 89 24.71 -29.47 12.85
N ALA A 90 26.00 -29.61 13.11
CA ALA A 90 26.99 -28.56 12.96
C ALA A 90 27.22 -28.24 11.48
N LYS A 91 27.11 -26.96 11.10
CA LYS A 91 28.05 -26.35 10.15
C LYS A 91 28.17 -24.86 10.39
N THR A 92 29.17 -24.51 11.17
CA THR A 92 29.75 -23.17 11.26
C THR A 92 30.54 -22.88 9.99
N VAL A 93 30.31 -21.74 9.33
CA VAL A 93 31.41 -20.99 8.74
C VAL A 93 31.17 -19.50 8.92
N ASN A 94 32.09 -18.94 9.71
CA ASN A 94 32.28 -17.56 10.08
C ASN A 94 32.50 -16.64 8.85
N GLY A 95 31.89 -15.44 8.87
CA GLY A 95 32.65 -14.22 8.56
C GLY A 95 33.36 -13.73 9.84
N PRO A 96 34.09 -12.60 9.88
CA PRO A 96 34.21 -11.53 8.88
C PRO A 96 35.65 -10.97 8.70
N GLN A 97 35.89 -10.07 7.74
CA GLN A 97 36.66 -8.83 8.02
C GLN A 97 36.64 -7.86 6.85
N SER A 98 36.18 -6.65 7.12
CA SER A 98 36.48 -5.43 6.40
C SER A 98 37.68 -4.75 7.08
N ASP A 99 38.73 -4.45 6.32
CA ASP A 99 39.75 -3.48 6.72
C ASP A 99 40.23 -2.69 5.49
N VAL A 100 40.62 -1.45 5.75
CA VAL A 100 40.93 -0.37 4.79
C VAL A 100 42.44 -0.34 4.53
N THR A 101 42.90 0.37 3.48
CA THR A 101 44.27 0.95 3.29
C THR A 101 45.05 0.48 2.03
N THR A 102 45.07 1.35 1.00
CA THR A 102 46.25 2.00 0.37
C THR A 102 47.32 1.16 -0.38
N THR A 103 47.36 1.37 -1.71
CA THR A 103 48.53 1.73 -2.56
C THR A 103 49.50 0.66 -3.11
N GLU A 104 49.81 0.90 -4.40
CA GLU A 104 51.00 0.54 -5.22
C GLU A 104 51.05 -0.77 -6.06
N GLU A 105 50.85 -0.56 -7.38
CA GLU A 105 51.75 -0.86 -8.51
C GLU A 105 52.43 -2.24 -8.65
N SER A 106 52.03 -3.04 -9.66
CA SER A 106 52.91 -3.45 -10.78
C SER A 106 52.35 -4.62 -11.62
N GLN A 107 52.19 -4.32 -12.91
CA GLN A 107 52.29 -5.15 -14.13
C GLN A 107 52.26 -6.69 -14.05
N SER A 108 51.37 -7.29 -14.84
CA SER A 108 51.73 -8.20 -15.95
C SER A 108 50.52 -8.48 -16.84
N SER A 109 50.62 -8.14 -18.13
CA SER A 109 49.71 -8.57 -19.20
C SER A 109 49.64 -10.10 -19.28
N PRO A 110 48.54 -10.66 -19.80
CA PRO A 110 48.55 -11.01 -21.22
C PRO A 110 47.24 -10.66 -21.94
N SER A 111 47.37 -10.05 -23.12
CA SER A 111 46.39 -10.19 -24.19
C SER A 111 46.80 -11.42 -25.03
N PRO A 112 45.84 -12.19 -25.56
CA PRO A 112 45.32 -11.82 -26.87
C PRO A 112 43.80 -11.99 -27.02
N ASP A 113 43.19 -10.98 -27.65
CA ASP A 113 42.18 -11.08 -28.70
C ASP A 113 40.96 -12.02 -28.51
N SER A 114 39.82 -11.45 -28.11
CA SER A 114 38.55 -11.61 -28.83
C SER A 114 37.45 -10.72 -28.24
N SER A 115 36.85 -9.93 -29.12
CA SER A 115 35.76 -8.98 -28.93
C SER A 115 34.68 -9.39 -27.92
N ALA A 116 34.51 -8.54 -26.90
CA ALA A 116 33.18 -8.18 -26.40
C ALA A 116 32.48 -7.29 -27.47
N PRO A 117 31.15 -7.29 -27.57
CA PRO A 117 30.34 -6.72 -26.51
C PRO A 117 29.36 -7.73 -25.92
N ALA A 118 29.32 -7.76 -24.60
CA ALA A 118 28.25 -8.40 -23.86
C ALA A 118 26.91 -7.79 -24.31
N ALA A 119 25.97 -8.64 -24.69
CA ALA A 119 24.59 -8.24 -24.92
C ALA A 119 24.01 -7.74 -23.60
N ASP A 120 24.01 -6.42 -23.43
CA ASP A 120 23.27 -5.72 -22.38
C ASP A 120 21.79 -6.17 -22.42
N PRO A 121 21.15 -6.39 -21.26
CA PRO A 121 19.72 -6.60 -21.23
C PRO A 121 19.03 -5.37 -21.84
N SER A 122 18.08 -5.61 -22.75
CA SER A 122 17.28 -4.56 -23.39
C SER A 122 16.38 -3.86 -22.36
N TYR A 123 16.96 -2.88 -21.66
CA TYR A 123 16.25 -1.93 -20.82
C TYR A 123 15.34 -1.05 -21.70
N PRO A 124 14.17 -0.60 -21.19
CA PRO A 124 13.48 0.53 -21.81
C PRO A 124 14.45 1.72 -21.93
N LYS A 125 14.40 2.44 -23.05
CA LYS A 125 15.39 3.46 -23.47
C LYS A 125 16.03 4.19 -22.29
N SER A 126 17.36 4.16 -22.22
CA SER A 126 18.09 4.81 -21.13
C SER A 126 17.77 6.31 -21.10
N PHE A 127 17.81 6.91 -19.91
CA PHE A 127 17.66 8.36 -19.74
C PHE A 127 18.59 9.14 -20.67
N GLN A 128 19.78 8.58 -20.96
CA GLN A 128 20.72 9.12 -21.92
C GLN A 128 20.14 9.23 -23.33
N GLU A 129 19.45 8.20 -23.83
CA GLU A 129 18.82 8.24 -25.14
C GLU A 129 17.70 9.29 -25.19
N ILE A 130 16.97 9.49 -24.09
CA ILE A 130 15.97 10.55 -23.99
C ILE A 130 16.65 11.93 -24.05
N CYS A 131 17.75 12.13 -23.32
CA CYS A 131 18.55 13.35 -23.38
C CYS A 131 19.09 13.61 -24.79
N ASP A 132 19.58 12.59 -25.48
CA ASP A 132 20.12 12.71 -26.84
C ASP A 132 19.01 13.06 -27.85
N LEU A 133 17.81 12.47 -27.70
CA LEU A 133 16.65 12.82 -28.53
C LEU A 133 16.22 14.28 -28.30
N ILE A 134 16.24 14.75 -27.05
CA ILE A 134 15.95 16.14 -26.71
C ILE A 134 17.01 17.07 -27.31
N ALA A 135 18.30 16.76 -27.13
CA ALA A 135 19.42 17.55 -27.64
C ALA A 135 19.43 17.62 -29.18
N ALA A 136 19.07 16.52 -29.85
CA ALA A 136 18.96 16.45 -31.30
C ALA A 136 17.63 16.99 -31.86
N GLY A 137 16.69 17.43 -31.00
CA GLY A 137 15.37 17.92 -31.41
C GLY A 137 14.47 16.87 -32.05
N ARG A 138 14.72 15.59 -31.78
CA ARG A 138 13.94 14.47 -32.34
C ARG A 138 12.73 14.19 -31.45
N PRO A 139 11.57 13.81 -32.03
CA PRO A 139 10.38 13.51 -31.26
C PRO A 139 10.59 12.29 -30.35
N ILE A 140 10.14 12.40 -29.10
CA ILE A 140 10.23 11.31 -28.13
C ILE A 140 9.22 10.22 -28.53
N PRO A 141 9.63 8.96 -28.67
CA PRO A 141 8.71 7.88 -29.03
C PRO A 141 7.61 7.71 -27.96
N GLY A 142 6.37 7.50 -28.40
CA GLY A 142 5.22 7.21 -27.52
C GLY A 142 4.42 8.42 -27.03
N ILE A 143 4.85 9.67 -27.32
CA ILE A 143 4.03 10.85 -27.05
C ILE A 143 3.05 11.12 -28.20
N ARG A 144 1.82 11.52 -27.86
CA ARG A 144 0.84 11.98 -28.84
C ARG A 144 1.07 13.46 -29.12
N GLN A 145 1.18 13.82 -30.40
CA GLN A 145 1.27 15.23 -30.79
C GLN A 145 -0.08 15.89 -30.52
N ILE A 146 -0.11 16.85 -29.58
CA ILE A 146 -1.29 17.68 -29.33
C ILE A 146 -1.21 18.86 -30.31
N PRO A 147 -2.15 18.99 -31.26
CA PRO A 147 -2.19 20.17 -32.12
C PRO A 147 -2.43 21.42 -31.27
N ASN A 148 -1.75 22.52 -31.62
CA ASN A 148 -1.91 23.80 -30.94
C ASN A 148 -3.19 24.53 -31.40
N ASN A 149 -4.32 23.83 -31.32
CA ASN A 149 -5.64 24.34 -31.65
C ASN A 149 -6.54 24.21 -30.42
N LEU A 150 -7.37 25.21 -30.20
CA LEU A 150 -8.47 25.10 -29.23
C LEU A 150 -9.47 24.07 -29.78
N ALA A 151 -9.95 23.17 -28.93
CA ALA A 151 -10.90 22.14 -29.34
C ALA A 151 -12.13 22.80 -30.02
N GLU A 152 -12.40 22.44 -31.28
CA GLU A 152 -13.50 23.02 -32.09
C GLU A 152 -14.88 22.50 -31.67
N GLY A 153 -14.93 21.52 -30.78
CA GLY A 153 -16.19 20.98 -30.26
C GLY A 153 -16.88 21.95 -29.31
N THR A 154 -18.21 22.01 -29.38
CA THR A 154 -19.03 22.72 -28.38
C THR A 154 -18.66 22.22 -26.97
N PRO A 155 -18.38 23.12 -26.02
CA PRO A 155 -18.05 22.72 -24.65
C PRO A 155 -19.20 21.87 -24.08
N SER A 156 -18.85 20.77 -23.42
CA SER A 156 -19.86 19.91 -22.79
C SER A 156 -20.51 20.67 -21.63
N GLU A 157 -21.81 20.93 -21.75
CA GLU A 157 -22.60 21.47 -20.64
C GLU A 157 -22.83 20.39 -19.57
N ALA A 158 -22.75 20.79 -18.29
CA ALA A 158 -22.98 19.88 -17.17
C ALA A 158 -24.48 19.50 -17.09
N LYS A 159 -24.83 18.29 -17.50
CA LYS A 159 -26.23 17.77 -17.46
C LYS A 159 -26.69 17.26 -16.11
N LEU A 160 -25.78 17.12 -15.15
CA LEU A 160 -26.08 16.53 -13.83
C LEU A 160 -26.26 17.63 -12.79
N ALA A 161 -27.35 17.54 -12.04
CA ALA A 161 -27.56 18.41 -10.88
C ALA A 161 -26.43 18.17 -9.84
N PRO A 162 -25.82 19.25 -9.30
CA PRO A 162 -24.81 19.12 -8.26
C PRO A 162 -25.40 18.39 -7.05
N LYS A 163 -24.71 17.35 -6.56
CA LYS A 163 -25.09 16.73 -5.30
C LYS A 163 -24.88 17.74 -4.18
N LEU A 164 -25.94 17.97 -3.41
CA LEU A 164 -25.89 18.84 -2.24
C LEU A 164 -24.92 18.26 -1.22
N LYS A 165 -24.12 19.16 -0.64
CA LYS A 165 -23.16 18.79 0.38
C LYS A 165 -23.91 18.36 1.65
N PRO A 166 -23.34 17.48 2.51
CA PRO A 166 -24.05 16.94 3.67
C PRO A 166 -24.64 18.01 4.61
N TRP A 167 -23.98 19.17 4.71
CA TRP A 167 -24.49 20.29 5.52
C TRP A 167 -25.64 21.06 4.88
N GLU A 168 -25.81 20.99 3.55
CA GLU A 168 -26.92 21.62 2.84
C GLU A 168 -28.20 20.78 2.94
N GLN A 169 -28.07 19.46 3.02
CA GLN A 169 -29.19 18.53 3.17
C GLN A 169 -29.95 18.77 4.50
N LYS A 170 -29.23 19.03 5.60
CA LYS A 170 -29.85 19.35 6.91
C LYS A 170 -30.70 20.63 6.83
N LYS A 171 -30.25 21.63 6.07
CA LYS A 171 -30.97 22.90 5.89
C LYS A 171 -32.22 22.72 5.03
N ALA A 172 -32.15 21.92 3.96
CA ALA A 172 -33.29 21.62 3.09
C ALA A 172 -34.37 20.78 3.79
N ALA A 173 -33.97 19.78 4.59
CA ALA A 173 -34.90 18.97 5.39
C ALA A 173 -35.60 19.80 6.48
N ALA A 174 -34.87 20.73 7.13
CA ALA A 174 -35.45 21.63 8.12
C ALA A 174 -36.46 22.64 7.52
N ALA A 175 -36.21 23.10 6.29
CA ALA A 175 -37.14 23.98 5.57
C ALA A 175 -38.43 23.25 5.16
N ALA A 176 -38.33 22.00 4.67
CA ALA A 176 -39.49 21.20 4.29
C ALA A 176 -40.37 20.78 5.50
N ALA A 177 -39.77 20.59 6.68
CA ALA A 177 -40.51 20.28 7.90
C ALA A 177 -41.27 21.49 8.47
N SER A 178 -40.84 22.72 8.17
CA SER A 178 -41.44 23.94 8.72
C SER A 178 -42.68 24.41 7.96
N SER A 179 -42.96 23.87 6.76
CA SER A 179 -44.12 24.23 5.93
C SER A 179 -45.36 23.36 6.12
N THR A 180 -45.29 22.27 6.90
CA THR A 180 -46.39 21.28 7.01
C THR A 180 -47.24 21.42 8.29
N THR A 181 -46.94 22.39 9.18
CA THR A 181 -47.66 22.54 10.46
C THR A 181 -48.26 23.95 10.60
N THR A 182 -49.21 24.31 9.73
CA THR A 182 -50.17 25.41 9.99
C THR A 182 -51.43 25.21 9.15
N ALA A 183 -52.22 24.19 9.45
CA ALA A 183 -53.62 24.09 9.03
C ALA A 183 -54.34 22.95 9.77
N GLU A 184 -54.48 23.02 11.09
CA GLU A 184 -55.53 22.25 11.81
C GLU A 184 -55.58 22.70 13.29
N ALA A 185 -56.33 23.77 13.59
CA ALA A 185 -56.80 24.06 14.96
C ALA A 185 -57.82 25.22 14.94
N ALA A 186 -59.08 24.89 14.66
CA ALA A 186 -60.22 25.65 15.16
C ALA A 186 -61.06 24.69 16.01
N ALA A 187 -61.02 24.96 17.31
CA ALA A 187 -61.46 24.18 18.44
C ALA A 187 -63.00 24.25 18.65
N PRO A 188 -63.54 23.53 19.65
CA PRO A 188 -64.89 22.92 19.72
C PRO A 188 -65.85 23.61 20.72
N SER A 189 -67.08 23.08 20.85
CA SER A 189 -68.02 23.16 22.00
C SER A 189 -69.31 22.43 21.60
N GLU A 190 -70.11 21.72 22.40
CA GLU A 190 -70.14 21.36 23.82
C GLU A 190 -71.37 20.44 24.06
N SER A 191 -71.18 19.33 24.79
CA SER A 191 -72.07 18.63 25.73
C SER A 191 -73.61 18.89 25.84
N VAL A 192 -74.35 17.75 25.86
CA VAL A 192 -75.23 17.25 26.96
C VAL A 192 -76.76 17.52 27.04
N GLN A 193 -77.51 16.39 27.07
CA GLN A 193 -78.79 15.99 27.74
C GLN A 193 -80.12 16.74 27.49
N GLU A 194 -81.23 16.01 27.23
CA GLU A 194 -82.19 15.48 28.23
C GLU A 194 -83.45 14.86 27.56
N SER A 195 -84.08 13.96 28.31
CA SER A 195 -85.18 13.01 28.10
C SER A 195 -86.56 13.56 27.71
N ALA A 196 -87.30 12.79 26.89
CA ALA A 196 -88.65 12.24 27.12
C ALA A 196 -89.27 11.78 25.79
#